data_AF-A0A0Q3VUB1-F1
#
_entry.id   AF-A0A0Q3VUB1-F1
#
_cell.length_a   1.000
_cell.length_b   1.000
_cell.length_c   1.000
_cell.angle_alpha   90.00
_cell.angle_beta   90.00
_cell.angle_gamma   90.00
#
_symmetry.space_group_name_H-M   'P 1'
#
loop_
_entity.id
_entity.type
_entity.pdbx_description
1 polymer ?
#
loop_
_entity_poly.entity_id
_entity_poly.type
_entity_poly.pdbx_seq_one_letter_code
_entity_poly.pdbx_strand_id
1 'polypeptide(L)'
;MGGTNDASPSSKLHTRLRLWEFPDSYVFEPIDGLADLYLSVSRANGTMNLVEALPPRGSSTPKVQTVYGVIGVLKLAVGSYFLVITDRDCVGSYLGHAIFKVTGLKVLPCNNALNTTSAEQKKMETEFSELLDAAERTIGLHFSYDINLTLSAQRLHDLGDEYKSLPLWRQ
;
A
#
# COMPACT_ATOMS: atom_id res chain seq x y z
N MET A 1 -0.63 -40.35 -22.01
CA MET A 1 -0.10 -38.99 -21.77
C MET A 1 -1.28 -38.10 -21.43
N GLY A 2 -1.60 -37.96 -20.14
CA GLY A 2 -2.64 -37.04 -19.67
C GLY A 2 -1.96 -36.02 -18.78
N GLY A 3 -1.71 -34.83 -19.32
CA GLY A 3 -1.05 -33.75 -18.60
C GLY A 3 -1.92 -33.32 -17.41
N THR A 4 -1.32 -33.34 -16.24
CA THR A 4 -1.85 -32.70 -15.03
C THR A 4 -1.87 -31.19 -15.29
N ASN A 5 -3.08 -30.63 -15.45
CA ASN A 5 -3.28 -29.19 -15.29
C ASN A 5 -3.00 -28.86 -13.83
N ASP A 6 -1.74 -28.56 -13.51
CA ASP A 6 -1.40 -27.79 -12.32
C ASP A 6 -2.00 -26.41 -12.52
N ALA A 7 -3.25 -26.24 -12.08
CA ALA A 7 -3.84 -24.94 -11.88
C ALA A 7 -2.96 -24.23 -10.85
N SER A 8 -2.09 -23.34 -11.32
CA SER A 8 -1.38 -22.40 -10.47
C SER A 8 -2.41 -21.74 -9.57
N PRO A 9 -2.21 -21.72 -8.24
CA PRO A 9 -3.18 -21.13 -7.35
C PRO A 9 -3.38 -19.68 -7.78
N SER A 10 -4.61 -19.30 -8.11
CA SER A 10 -4.97 -17.91 -8.38
C SER A 10 -4.41 -17.10 -7.21
N SER A 11 -3.41 -16.26 -7.45
CA SER A 11 -2.75 -15.48 -6.41
C SER A 11 -3.79 -14.54 -5.82
N LYS A 12 -4.39 -14.97 -4.71
CA LYS A 12 -5.45 -14.22 -4.05
C LYS A 12 -4.84 -12.94 -3.52
N LEU A 13 -5.34 -11.79 -4.00
CA LEU A 13 -4.88 -10.50 -3.53
C LEU A 13 -5.22 -10.35 -2.04
N HIS A 14 -4.24 -9.93 -1.25
CA HIS A 14 -4.43 -9.63 0.16
C HIS A 14 -5.16 -8.29 0.32
N THR A 15 -6.22 -8.28 1.13
CA THR A 15 -7.08 -7.10 1.34
C THR A 15 -6.84 -6.45 2.69
N ARG A 16 -6.11 -7.12 3.59
CA ARG A 16 -5.76 -6.62 4.92
C ARG A 16 -4.32 -6.95 5.23
N LEU A 17 -3.59 -5.94 5.68
CA LEU A 17 -2.20 -6.06 6.09
C LEU A 17 -2.08 -5.58 7.54
N ARG A 18 -1.25 -6.26 8.34
CA ARG A 18 -0.77 -5.75 9.61
C ARG A 18 0.50 -4.96 9.35
N LEU A 19 0.43 -3.66 9.63
CA LEU A 19 1.58 -2.76 9.60
C LEU A 19 2.30 -2.81 10.96
N TRP A 20 3.58 -3.15 10.91
CA TRP A 20 4.52 -3.10 12.02
C TRP A 20 5.44 -1.88 11.85
N GLU A 21 5.42 -0.96 12.79
CA GLU A 21 6.28 0.23 12.79
C GLU A 21 7.48 0.00 13.72
N PHE A 22 8.60 -0.43 13.15
CA PHE A 22 9.88 -0.56 13.83
C PHE A 22 10.66 0.76 13.78
N PRO A 23 11.72 0.93 14.60
CA PRO A 23 12.57 2.12 14.54
C PRO A 23 13.16 2.38 13.14
N ASP A 24 13.60 1.33 12.45
CA ASP A 24 14.33 1.43 11.18
C ASP A 24 13.52 0.99 9.95
N SER A 25 12.35 0.38 10.15
CA SER A 25 11.54 -0.14 9.05
C SER A 25 10.04 -0.13 9.32
N TYR A 26 9.26 -0.11 8.25
CA TYR A 26 7.85 -0.50 8.26
C TYR A 26 7.72 -1.88 7.63
N VAL A 27 7.01 -2.80 8.27
CA VAL A 27 6.77 -4.14 7.71
C VAL A 27 5.27 -4.38 7.55
N PHE A 28 4.85 -4.81 6.37
CA PHE A 28 3.48 -5.14 6.03
C PHE A 28 3.32 -6.65 5.93
N GLU A 29 2.61 -7.22 6.89
CA GLU A 29 2.29 -8.65 6.98
C GLU A 29 0.86 -8.87 6.45
N PRO A 30 0.64 -9.67 5.39
CA PRO A 30 -0.71 -10.03 5.00
C PRO A 30 -1.39 -10.87 6.09
N ILE A 31 -2.61 -10.49 6.48
CA ILE A 31 -3.37 -11.19 7.54
C ILE A 31 -4.55 -11.99 7.00
N ASP A 32 -4.85 -11.86 5.70
CA ASP A 32 -5.89 -12.60 5.01
C ASP A 32 -5.31 -13.52 3.93
N GLY A 33 -4.75 -14.63 4.38
CA GLY A 33 -4.20 -15.68 3.53
C GLY A 33 -3.01 -16.39 4.17
N LEU A 34 -2.40 -17.29 3.42
CA LEU A 34 -1.05 -17.77 3.71
C LEU A 34 -0.09 -16.75 3.11
N ALA A 35 0.74 -16.14 3.94
CA ALA A 35 1.75 -15.19 3.52
C ALA A 35 3.13 -15.80 3.71
N ASP A 36 3.82 -16.08 2.61
CA ASP A 36 5.20 -16.54 2.63
C ASP A 36 6.19 -15.36 2.66
N LEU A 37 5.71 -14.15 2.36
CA LEU A 37 6.52 -12.94 2.24
C LEU A 37 5.82 -11.72 2.83
N TYR A 38 6.63 -10.85 3.45
CA TYR A 38 6.25 -9.56 3.99
C TYR A 38 6.90 -8.45 3.16
N LEU A 39 6.21 -7.33 2.97
CA LEU A 39 6.82 -6.13 2.39
C LEU A 39 7.52 -5.35 3.50
N SER A 40 8.84 -5.24 3.43
CA SER A 40 9.65 -4.41 4.32
C SER A 40 10.06 -3.12 3.62
N VAL A 41 9.89 -1.99 4.30
CA VAL A 41 10.23 -0.65 3.84
C VAL A 41 11.25 -0.05 4.78
N SER A 42 12.39 0.39 4.26
CA SER A 42 13.42 1.09 5.03
C SER A 42 12.95 2.51 5.39
N ARG A 43 12.97 2.87 6.67
CA ARG A 43 12.70 4.24 7.13
C ARG A 43 13.85 5.20 6.84
N ALA A 44 15.01 4.71 6.40
CA ALA A 44 16.13 5.56 6.04
C ALA A 44 15.91 6.28 4.70
N ASN A 45 15.31 5.60 3.72
CA ASN A 45 15.26 6.08 2.33
C ASN A 45 14.03 5.58 1.54
N GLY A 46 13.14 4.79 2.15
CA GLY A 46 11.94 4.25 1.51
C GLY A 46 12.19 3.06 0.58
N THR A 47 13.36 2.40 0.61
CA THR A 47 13.60 1.21 -0.20
C THR A 47 12.69 0.05 0.24
N MET A 48 12.19 -0.69 -0.76
CA MET A 48 11.23 -1.78 -0.58
C MET A 48 11.90 -3.12 -0.87
N ASN A 49 11.69 -4.10 0.01
CA ASN A 49 12.14 -5.48 -0.19
C ASN A 49 11.07 -6.45 0.31
N LEU A 50 11.04 -7.66 -0.26
CA LEU A 50 10.27 -8.77 0.28
C LEU A 50 11.14 -9.54 1.28
N VAL A 51 10.59 -9.90 2.43
CA VAL A 51 11.28 -10.63 3.51
C VAL A 51 10.42 -11.79 4.01
N GLU A 52 11.03 -12.89 4.41
CA GLU A 52 10.32 -14.09 4.88
C GLU A 52 9.98 -14.05 6.38
N ALA A 53 10.63 -13.18 7.14
CA ALA A 53 10.49 -13.09 8.59
C ALA A 53 10.41 -11.64 9.07
N LEU A 54 9.69 -11.42 10.16
CA LEU A 54 9.70 -10.14 10.86
C LEU A 54 11.08 -9.89 11.49
N PRO A 55 11.55 -8.63 11.54
CA PRO A 55 12.75 -8.28 12.30
C PRO A 55 12.66 -8.76 13.76
N PRO A 56 13.79 -9.15 14.39
CA PRO A 56 13.82 -9.51 15.80
C PRO A 56 13.21 -8.40 16.66
N ARG A 57 12.36 -8.78 17.62
CA ARG A 57 11.78 -7.83 18.56
C ARG A 57 12.89 -7.32 19.48
N GLY A 58 13.23 -6.04 19.33
CA GLY A 58 14.17 -5.34 20.19
C GLY A 58 13.55 -4.96 21.55
N SER A 59 14.17 -4.01 22.25
CA SER A 59 13.69 -3.52 23.55
C SER A 59 12.40 -2.69 23.47
N SER A 60 12.08 -2.11 22.31
CA SER A 60 10.83 -1.37 22.11
C SER A 60 9.77 -2.25 21.44
N THR A 61 8.54 -2.16 21.95
CA THR A 61 7.38 -2.79 21.32
C THR A 61 7.00 -1.99 20.07
N PRO A 62 7.06 -2.57 18.85
CA PRO A 62 6.66 -1.86 17.64
C PRO A 62 5.17 -1.51 17.72
N LYS A 63 4.80 -0.35 17.16
CA LYS A 63 3.38 -0.02 16.99
C LYS A 63 2.80 -0.93 15.90
N VAL A 64 1.61 -1.48 16.15
CA VAL A 64 0.95 -2.43 15.26
C VAL A 64 -0.45 -1.91 14.94
N GLN A 65 -0.80 -1.87 13.65
CA GLN A 65 -2.14 -1.50 13.21
C GLN A 65 -2.54 -2.27 11.95
N THR A 66 -3.84 -2.46 11.72
CA THR A 66 -4.33 -3.00 10.44
C THR A 66 -4.42 -1.87 9.43
N VAL A 67 -4.02 -2.16 8.19
CA VAL A 67 -4.18 -1.29 7.02
C VAL A 67 -4.79 -2.10 5.89
N TYR A 68 -5.43 -1.41 4.95
CA TYR A 68 -6.20 -2.00 3.87
C TYR A 68 -5.56 -1.82 2.48
N GLY A 69 -4.39 -1.21 2.42
CA GLY A 69 -3.65 -1.05 1.19
C GLY A 69 -2.46 -0.12 1.36
N VAL A 70 -1.47 -0.31 0.50
CA VAL A 70 -0.38 0.63 0.29
C VAL A 70 -0.66 1.33 -1.04
N ILE A 71 -0.86 2.65 -1.01
CA ILE A 71 -1.09 3.43 -2.23
C ILE A 71 0.21 3.54 -3.03
N GLY A 72 1.31 3.80 -2.32
CA GLY A 72 2.63 3.88 -2.92
C GLY A 72 3.58 4.77 -2.14
N VAL A 73 4.62 5.24 -2.84
CA VAL A 73 5.69 6.06 -2.29
C VAL A 73 5.68 7.42 -2.98
N LEU A 74 5.63 8.47 -2.18
CA LEU A 74 5.84 9.84 -2.62
C LEU A 74 7.29 10.23 -2.29
N LYS A 75 8.07 10.53 -3.33
CA LYS A 75 9.43 11.06 -3.18
C LYS A 75 9.40 12.57 -3.30
N LEU A 76 9.75 13.25 -2.22
CA LEU A 76 9.87 14.71 -2.16
C LEU A 76 11.35 15.09 -2.01
N ALA A 77 11.66 16.37 -2.21
CA ALA A 77 13.03 16.88 -2.07
C ALA A 77 13.64 16.61 -0.68
N VAL A 78 12.77 16.50 0.34
CA VAL A 78 13.15 16.33 1.75
C VAL A 78 13.06 14.89 2.25
N GLY A 79 12.67 13.92 1.41
CA GLY A 79 12.57 12.52 1.82
C GLY A 79 11.54 11.70 1.07
N SER A 80 11.42 10.43 1.44
CA SER A 80 10.38 9.52 0.92
C SER A 80 9.28 9.34 1.94
N TYR A 81 8.04 9.23 1.48
CA TYR A 81 6.85 9.11 2.31
C TYR A 81 5.95 8.02 1.75
N PHE A 82 5.53 7.07 2.57
CA PHE A 82 4.61 6.02 2.18
C PHE A 82 3.18 6.42 2.50
N LEU A 83 2.26 6.27 1.55
CA LEU A 83 0.84 6.47 1.79
C LEU A 83 0.15 5.11 1.95
N VAL A 84 -0.55 4.95 3.07
CA VAL A 84 -1.28 3.72 3.41
C VAL A 84 -2.74 4.03 3.71
N ILE A 85 -3.62 3.11 3.34
CA ILE A 85 -5.06 3.17 3.64
C ILE A 85 -5.25 2.56 5.02
N THR A 86 -5.55 3.38 6.02
CA THR A 86 -5.81 2.93 7.39
C THR A 86 -7.26 2.55 7.61
N ASP A 87 -8.18 3.11 6.82
CA ASP A 87 -9.60 2.77 6.92
C ASP A 87 -10.36 2.93 5.60
N ARG A 88 -11.47 2.19 5.49
CA ARG A 88 -12.34 2.20 4.31
C ARG A 88 -13.74 1.69 4.61
N ASP A 89 -14.70 2.19 3.85
CA ASP A 89 -16.09 1.73 3.88
C ASP A 89 -16.47 1.06 2.56
N CYS A 90 -17.17 -0.08 2.62
CA CYS A 90 -17.83 -0.65 1.44
C CYS A 90 -19.06 0.21 1.10
N VAL A 91 -19.03 0.89 -0.05
CA VAL A 91 -20.08 1.84 -0.45
C VAL A 91 -21.00 1.30 -1.54
N GLY A 92 -20.75 0.09 -2.01
CA GLY A 92 -21.58 -0.57 -3.01
C GLY A 92 -20.80 -1.61 -3.81
N SER A 93 -21.33 -1.98 -4.96
CA SER A 93 -20.70 -2.92 -5.88
C SER A 93 -20.87 -2.49 -7.33
N TYR A 94 -19.89 -2.79 -8.15
CA TYR A 94 -19.94 -2.61 -9.60
C TYR A 94 -19.56 -3.91 -10.29
N LEU A 95 -20.44 -4.41 -11.16
CA LEU A 95 -20.32 -5.73 -11.81
C LEU A 95 -20.09 -6.88 -10.81
N GLY A 96 -20.66 -6.79 -9.61
CA GLY A 96 -20.49 -7.78 -8.54
C GLY A 96 -19.21 -7.62 -7.70
N HIS A 97 -18.31 -6.71 -8.06
CA HIS A 97 -17.11 -6.40 -7.28
C HIS A 97 -17.37 -5.28 -6.29
N ALA A 98 -16.92 -5.44 -5.04
CA ALA A 98 -17.11 -4.44 -3.99
C ALA A 98 -16.32 -3.16 -4.30
N ILE A 99 -16.95 -2.00 -4.07
CA ILE A 99 -16.32 -0.68 -4.14
C ILE A 99 -16.11 -0.17 -2.73
N PHE A 100 -14.88 0.24 -2.44
CA PHE A 100 -14.49 0.81 -1.16
C PHE A 100 -14.19 2.30 -1.31
N LYS A 101 -14.77 3.10 -0.42
CA LYS A 101 -14.37 4.49 -0.22
C LYS A 101 -13.26 4.52 0.83
N VAL A 102 -12.17 5.23 0.54
CA VAL A 102 -11.11 5.48 1.53
C VAL A 102 -11.64 6.45 2.58
N THR A 103 -11.60 6.04 3.84
CA THR A 103 -12.03 6.85 5.00
C THR A 103 -10.89 7.16 5.96
N GLY A 104 -9.77 6.46 5.85
CA GLY A 104 -8.55 6.73 6.60
C GLY A 104 -7.32 6.59 5.72
N LEU A 105 -6.46 7.61 5.76
CA LEU A 105 -5.13 7.61 5.18
C LEU A 105 -4.09 7.91 6.27
N LYS A 106 -2.89 7.38 6.08
CA LYS A 106 -1.74 7.74 6.90
C LYS A 106 -0.49 7.85 6.03
N VAL A 107 0.28 8.88 6.29
CA VAL A 107 1.60 9.11 5.73
C VAL A 107 2.65 8.57 6.70
N LEU A 108 3.55 7.74 6.16
CA LEU A 108 4.63 7.10 6.90
C LEU A 108 5.97 7.67 6.40
N PRO A 109 6.65 8.53 7.18
CA PRO A 109 7.90 9.16 6.76
C PRO A 109 9.05 8.13 6.74
N CYS A 110 9.89 8.23 5.70
CA CYS A 110 11.09 7.43 5.48
C CYS A 110 12.31 8.35 5.27
N ASN A 111 12.62 9.17 6.27
CA ASN A 111 13.67 10.18 6.25
C ASN A 111 14.68 10.04 7.42
N ASN A 112 14.76 8.90 8.10
CA ASN A 112 15.63 8.72 9.28
C ASN A 112 17.13 8.97 8.98
N ALA A 113 17.58 8.83 7.73
CA ALA A 113 18.97 9.11 7.36
C ALA A 113 19.30 10.61 7.25
N LEU A 114 18.27 11.47 7.20
CA LEU A 114 18.42 12.91 6.97
C LEU A 114 18.62 13.72 8.27
N ASN A 115 19.01 13.09 9.38
CA ASN A 115 19.17 13.72 10.71
C ASN A 115 20.20 14.89 10.77
N THR A 116 20.84 15.25 9.65
CA THR A 116 21.65 16.46 9.47
C THR A 116 21.03 17.37 8.39
N THR A 117 19.86 17.96 8.68
CA THR A 117 19.19 18.90 7.77
C THR A 117 19.64 20.34 7.99
N SER A 118 20.03 21.06 6.92
CA SER A 118 20.19 22.52 6.90
C SER A 118 18.89 23.24 7.33
N ALA A 119 18.99 24.50 7.78
CA ALA A 119 17.83 25.31 8.17
C ALA A 119 16.80 25.47 7.03
N GLU A 120 17.27 25.56 5.78
CA GLU A 120 16.42 25.64 4.58
C GLU A 120 15.63 24.35 4.34
N GLN A 121 16.26 23.21 4.58
CA GLN A 121 15.65 21.88 4.43
C GLN A 121 14.51 21.69 5.46
N LYS A 122 14.71 22.17 6.70
CA LYS A 122 13.67 22.14 7.74
C LYS A 122 12.46 22.99 7.38
N LYS A 123 12.69 24.17 6.79
CA LYS A 123 11.58 25.02 6.34
C LYS A 123 10.75 24.32 5.26
N MET A 124 11.42 23.72 4.27
CA MET A 124 10.73 22.95 3.24
C MET A 124 9.99 21.74 3.81
N GLU A 125 10.57 21.03 4.79
CA GLU A 125 9.92 19.89 5.44
C GLU A 125 8.61 20.29 6.11
N THR A 126 8.55 21.46 6.75
CA THR A 126 7.31 22.01 7.30
C THR A 126 6.26 22.25 6.21
N GLU A 127 6.63 22.91 5.11
CA GLU A 127 5.71 23.18 3.99
C GLU A 127 5.20 21.87 3.36
N PHE A 128 6.06 20.86 3.19
CA PHE A 128 5.65 19.55 2.71
C PHE A 128 4.77 18.79 3.70
N SER A 129 5.00 18.96 5.00
CA SER A 129 4.16 18.31 6.03
C SER A 129 2.73 18.83 5.96
N GLU A 130 2.52 20.13 5.72
CA GLU A 130 1.18 20.70 5.51
C GLU A 130 0.48 20.09 4.28
N LEU A 131 1.21 19.87 3.18
CA LEU A 131 0.68 19.23 1.98
C LEU A 131 0.34 17.75 2.23
N LEU A 132 1.18 17.04 2.98
CA LEU A 132 0.96 15.64 3.35
C LEU A 132 -0.25 15.50 4.27
N ASP A 133 -0.40 16.39 5.24
CA ASP A 133 -1.58 16.47 6.10
C ASP A 133 -2.86 16.75 5.29
N ALA A 134 -2.78 17.60 4.28
CA ALA A 134 -3.90 17.82 3.36
C ALA A 134 -4.20 16.55 2.54
N ALA A 135 -3.17 15.81 2.11
CA ALA A 135 -3.33 14.55 1.41
C ALA A 135 -4.02 13.49 2.28
N GLU A 136 -3.69 13.38 3.57
CA GLU A 136 -4.37 12.50 4.53
C GLU A 136 -5.86 12.82 4.69
N ARG A 137 -6.22 14.11 4.58
CA ARG A 137 -7.60 14.60 4.64
C ARG A 137 -8.32 14.53 3.30
N THR A 138 -7.69 14.03 2.24
CA THR A 138 -8.33 13.91 0.93
C THR A 138 -9.51 12.96 1.00
N ILE A 139 -10.68 13.50 0.74
CA ILE A 139 -11.93 12.74 0.66
C ILE A 139 -12.25 12.35 -0.79
N GLY A 140 -12.95 11.24 -0.95
CA GLY A 140 -13.53 10.86 -2.25
C GLY A 140 -12.67 9.91 -3.10
N LEU A 141 -11.57 9.39 -2.57
CA LEU A 141 -10.86 8.27 -3.19
C LEU A 141 -11.68 6.98 -3.07
N HIS A 142 -11.84 6.27 -4.18
CA HIS A 142 -12.52 4.99 -4.25
C HIS A 142 -11.64 3.96 -4.94
N PHE A 143 -11.75 2.71 -4.52
CA PHE A 143 -11.00 1.61 -5.12
C PHE A 143 -11.77 0.29 -5.01
N SER A 144 -11.32 -0.70 -5.78
CA SER A 144 -11.71 -2.10 -5.62
C SER A 144 -10.46 -2.96 -5.69
N TYR A 145 -10.49 -4.14 -5.06
CA TYR A 145 -9.42 -5.12 -5.17
C TYR A 145 -9.53 -5.99 -6.41
N ASP A 146 -10.73 -6.07 -6.98
CA ASP A 146 -11.06 -7.09 -7.96
C ASP A 146 -11.34 -6.48 -9.35
N ILE A 147 -11.53 -5.16 -9.43
CA ILE A 147 -11.81 -4.46 -10.69
C ILE A 147 -11.10 -3.11 -10.78
N ASN A 148 -10.61 -2.77 -11.97
CA ASN A 148 -9.99 -1.48 -12.22
C ASN A 148 -11.05 -0.39 -12.45
N LEU A 149 -11.33 0.38 -11.40
CA LEU A 149 -12.29 1.50 -11.44
C LEU A 149 -11.82 2.71 -12.26
N THR A 150 -10.56 2.73 -12.72
CA THR A 150 -10.03 3.83 -13.54
C THR A 150 -10.41 3.70 -15.02
N LEU A 151 -10.95 2.55 -15.42
CA LEU A 151 -11.46 2.29 -16.76
C LEU A 151 -12.98 2.46 -16.82
N SER A 152 -13.47 2.94 -17.96
CA SER A 152 -14.91 2.95 -18.21
C SER A 152 -15.44 1.54 -18.50
N ALA A 153 -16.75 1.34 -18.35
CA ALA A 153 -17.41 0.09 -18.70
C ALA A 153 -17.14 -0.36 -20.16
N GLN A 154 -17.11 0.60 -21.08
CA GLN A 154 -16.80 0.36 -22.49
C GLN A 154 -15.36 -0.14 -22.68
N ARG A 155 -14.37 0.53 -22.08
CA ARG A 155 -12.96 0.10 -22.16
C ARG A 155 -12.75 -1.27 -21.54
N LEU A 156 -13.41 -1.54 -20.41
CA LEU A 156 -13.33 -2.85 -19.77
C LEU A 156 -13.94 -3.95 -20.65
N HIS A 157 -15.03 -3.64 -21.37
CA HIS A 157 -15.62 -4.56 -22.34
C HIS A 157 -14.68 -4.82 -23.53
N ASP A 158 -14.02 -3.79 -24.05
CA ASP A 158 -13.08 -3.90 -25.17
C ASP A 158 -11.87 -4.79 -24.83
N LEU A 159 -11.46 -4.84 -23.55
CA LEU A 159 -10.41 -5.74 -23.06
C LEU A 159 -10.84 -7.22 -23.01
N GLY A 160 -12.12 -7.53 -23.16
CA GLY A 160 -12.63 -8.91 -23.19
C GLY A 160 -12.27 -9.69 -21.92
N ASP A 161 -11.81 -10.93 -22.07
CA ASP A 161 -11.38 -11.76 -20.93
C ASP A 161 -9.92 -11.53 -20.51
N GLU A 162 -9.14 -10.76 -21.27
CA GLU A 162 -7.70 -10.57 -21.01
C GLU A 162 -7.45 -9.85 -19.68
N TYR A 163 -8.29 -8.87 -19.32
CA TYR A 163 -8.13 -8.12 -18.07
C TYR A 163 -8.19 -9.04 -16.84
N LYS A 164 -8.92 -10.16 -16.89
CA LYS A 164 -9.02 -11.12 -15.78
C LYS A 164 -7.70 -11.85 -15.49
N SER A 165 -6.80 -11.88 -16.46
CA SER A 165 -5.48 -12.51 -16.34
C SER A 165 -4.37 -11.54 -15.93
N LEU A 166 -4.64 -10.24 -15.97
CA LEU A 166 -3.69 -9.19 -15.64
C LEU A 166 -3.95 -8.60 -14.25
N PRO A 167 -2.91 -8.26 -13.48
CA PRO A 167 -3.09 -7.48 -12.27
C PRO A 167 -3.67 -6.10 -12.62
N LEU A 168 -4.49 -5.51 -11.74
CA LEU A 168 -5.26 -4.29 -12.03
C LEU A 168 -4.43 -3.13 -12.62
N TRP A 169 -3.16 -3.00 -12.23
CA TRP A 169 -2.28 -1.94 -12.70
C TRP A 169 -1.72 -2.14 -14.12
N ARG A 170 -1.88 -3.34 -14.69
CA ARG A 170 -1.50 -3.69 -16.08
C ARG A 170 -2.70 -3.81 -17.03
N GLN A 171 -3.92 -3.64 -16.52
CA GLN A 171 -5.14 -3.63 -17.32
C GLN A 171 -5.25 -2.34 -18.13
#